data_AF-A0A8I1DSY9-F1
#
_entry.id   AF-A0A8I1DSY9-F1
#
_cell.length_a   1.000
_cell.length_b   1.000
_cell.length_c   1.000
_cell.angle_alpha   90.00
_cell.angle_beta   90.00
_cell.angle_gamma   90.00
#
_symmetry.space_group_name_H-M   'P 1'
#
loop_
_entity.id
_entity.type
_entity.pdbx_description
1 polymer ?
#
loop_
_entity_poly.entity_id
_entity_poly.type
_entity_poly.pdbx_seq_one_letter_code
_entity_poly.pdbx_strand_id
1 'polypeptide(L)' 'AKPKDIRFGDNLPKTRSGKIMRRLLRSLAKGEAITQDTSTLENPAILEQLNRSL' A
#
# COMPACT_ATOMS: atom_id res chain seq x y z
N ALA A 1 -11.03 -2.10 -19.31
CA ALA A 1 -11.07 -3.03 -18.15
C ALA A 1 -11.80 -2.35 -17.00
N LYS A 2 -12.75 -3.02 -16.34
CA LYS A 2 -13.44 -2.49 -15.14
C LYS A 2 -12.80 -3.09 -13.89
N PRO A 3 -12.53 -2.31 -12.83
CA PRO A 3 -12.06 -2.86 -11.56
C PRO A 3 -13.14 -3.75 -10.94
N LYS A 4 -12.72 -4.90 -10.41
CA LYS A 4 -13.61 -5.81 -9.65
C LYS A 4 -14.02 -5.20 -8.30
N ASP A 5 -13.15 -4.36 -7.74
CA ASP A 5 -13.27 -3.77 -6.42
C ASP A 5 -12.57 -2.40 -6.43
N ILE A 6 -13.13 -1.43 -5.71
CA ILE A 6 -12.59 -0.09 -5.52
C ILE A 6 -12.66 0.22 -4.02
N ARG A 7 -11.50 0.49 -3.42
CA ARG A 7 -11.39 0.93 -2.03
C ARG A 7 -10.88 2.36 -1.96
N PHE A 8 -11.46 3.12 -1.04
CA PHE A 8 -11.01 4.47 -0.70
C PHE A 8 -10.16 4.41 0.55
N GLY A 9 -9.11 5.21 0.58
CA GLY A 9 -8.25 5.36 1.75
C GLY A 9 -7.67 6.76 1.76
N ASP A 10 -7.34 7.26 2.96
CA ASP A 10 -6.89 8.64 3.16
C ASP A 10 -5.53 8.92 2.53
N ASN A 11 -4.70 7.88 2.35
CA ASN A 11 -3.39 8.00 1.75
C ASN A 11 -2.91 6.71 1.09
N LEU A 12 -1.87 6.87 0.25
CA LEU A 12 -1.17 5.76 -0.42
C LEU A 12 0.23 5.57 0.17
N PRO A 13 0.81 4.36 0.07
CA PRO A 13 2.19 4.13 0.46
C PRO A 13 3.11 4.86 -0.51
N LYS A 14 3.69 5.97 -0.04
CA LYS A 14 4.60 6.84 -0.80
C LYS A 14 6.00 6.82 -0.21
N THR A 15 7.01 6.90 -1.08
CA THR A 15 8.39 7.16 -0.65
C THR A 15 8.54 8.60 -0.15
N ARG A 16 9.62 8.91 0.55
CA ARG A 16 9.98 10.31 0.93
C ARG A 16 10.11 11.28 -0.25
N SER A 17 10.27 10.75 -1.47
CA SER A 17 10.27 11.52 -2.73
C SER A 17 8.89 11.59 -3.40
N GLY A 18 7.84 11.10 -2.75
CA GLY A 18 6.45 11.12 -3.22
C GLY A 18 6.06 9.99 -4.17
N LYS A 19 6.97 9.06 -4.53
CA LYS A 19 6.64 7.96 -5.46
C LYS A 19 5.74 6.93 -4.79
N ILE A 20 4.64 6.57 -5.44
CA ILE A 20 3.71 5.54 -4.95
C ILE A 20 4.34 4.14 -5.10
N MET A 21 4.45 3.41 -3.99
CA MET A 21 4.97 2.05 -3.94
C MET A 21 3.88 1.02 -4.25
N ARG A 22 3.42 1.01 -5.52
CA ARG A 22 2.33 0.13 -5.99
C ARG A 22 2.54 -1.37 -5.74
N ARG A 23 3.80 -1.81 -5.60
CA ARG A 23 4.12 -3.21 -5.27
C ARG A 23 3.57 -3.62 -3.90
N LEU A 24 3.58 -2.72 -2.92
CA LEU A 24 3.02 -2.96 -1.59
C LEU A 24 1.50 -3.09 -1.66
N LEU A 25 0.84 -2.22 -2.44
CA LEU A 25 -0.60 -2.31 -2.70
C LEU A 25 -0.98 -3.67 -3.33
N ARG A 26 -0.14 -4.22 -4.21
CA ARG A 26 -0.37 -5.55 -4.79
C ARG A 26 -0.27 -6.67 -3.76
N SER A 27 0.76 -6.66 -2.91
CA SER A 27 0.90 -7.66 -1.85
C SER A 27 -0.28 -7.60 -0.87
N LEU A 28 -0.66 -6.40 -0.45
CA LEU A 28 -1.83 -6.16 0.40
C LEU A 28 -3.12 -6.69 -0.25
N ALA A 29 -3.39 -6.33 -1.51
CA ALA A 29 -4.58 -6.79 -2.23
C ALA A 29 -4.62 -8.32 -2.45
N LYS A 30 -3.48 -9.01 -2.35
CA LYS A 30 -3.38 -10.46 -2.42
C LYS A 30 -3.36 -11.14 -1.04
N GLY A 31 -3.29 -10.38 0.06
CA GLY A 31 -3.08 -10.92 1.41
C GLY A 31 -1.69 -11.55 1.62
N GLU A 32 -0.71 -11.18 0.80
CA GLU A 32 0.67 -11.68 0.90
C GLU A 32 1.47 -10.86 1.91
N ALA A 33 2.35 -11.52 2.67
CA ALA A 33 3.29 -10.83 3.55
C ALA A 33 4.23 -9.91 2.76
N ILE A 34 4.47 -8.70 3.30
CA ILE A 34 5.38 -7.73 2.70
C ILE A 34 6.82 -8.13 3.06
N THR A 35 7.56 -8.65 2.08
CA THR A 35 8.97 -9.06 2.23
C THR A 35 9.97 -8.06 1.67
N GLN A 36 9.47 -7.02 1.00
CA GLN A 36 10.27 -6.06 0.25
C GLN A 36 10.64 -4.86 1.12
N ASP A 37 11.77 -4.21 0.83
CA ASP A 37 12.26 -3.05 1.57
C ASP A 37 11.21 -1.92 1.66
N THR A 38 10.96 -1.41 2.86
CA THR A 38 10.03 -0.31 3.15
C THR A 38 10.73 0.89 3.79
N SER A 39 12.07 0.87 3.92
CA SER A 39 12.87 1.90 4.57
C SER A 39 12.72 3.30 3.98
N THR A 40 12.31 3.37 2.71
CA THR A 40 12.11 4.63 1.97
C THR A 40 10.70 5.21 2.09
N LEU A 41 9.77 4.50 2.75
CA LEU A 41 8.42 5.03 3.01
C LEU A 41 8.50 6.30 3.84
N GLU A 42 7.68 7.27 3.45
CA GLU A 42 7.46 8.48 4.24
C GLU A 42 6.74 8.15 5.55
N ASN A 43 5.72 7.29 5.47
CA ASN A 43 4.93 6.83 6.60
C ASN A 43 4.75 5.31 6.57
N PRO A 44 5.52 4.53 7.35
CA PRO A 44 5.36 3.07 7.43
C PRO A 44 4.00 2.59 7.97
N ALA A 45 3.36 3.38 8.86
CA ALA A 45 2.10 2.99 9.50
C ALA A 45 0.92 2.89 8.50
N ILE A 46 1.06 3.47 7.30
CA ILE A 46 0.05 3.39 6.25
C ILE A 46 -0.24 1.93 5.83
N LEU A 47 0.73 1.02 5.95
CA LEU A 47 0.55 -0.38 5.56
C LEU A 47 -0.44 -1.09 6.48
N GLU A 48 -0.35 -0.82 7.78
CA GLU A 48 -1.27 -1.38 8.77
C GLU A 48 -2.67 -0.76 8.64
N GLN A 49 -2.76 0.55 8.38
CA GLN A 49 -4.03 1.23 8.11
C GLN A 49 -4.74 0.66 6.90
N LEU A 50 -4.02 0.49 5.78
CA LEU A 50 -4.57 -0.11 4.57
C LEU A 50 -5.00 -1.56 4.81
N ASN A 51 -4.21 -2.34 5.55
CA ASN A 51 -4.54 -3.72 5.88
C ASN A 51 -5.80 -3.86 6.75
N ARG A 52 -6.07 -2.91 7.66
CA ARG A 52 -7.32 -2.87 8.44
C ARG A 52 -8.55 -2.51 7.60
N SER A 53 -8.37 -1.83 6.48
CA SER A 53 -9.46 -1.46 5.56
C SER A 53 -9.78 -2.54 4.52
N LEU A 54 -8.99 -3.63 4.48
CA LEU A 54 -9.12 -4.73 3.52
C LEU A 54 -10.13 -5.78 3.97
#